data_AF-A0A962QY26-F1
#
_entry.id   AF-A0A962QY26-F1
#
_cell.length_a   1.000
_cell.length_b   1.000
_cell.length_c   1.000
_cell.angle_alpha   90.00
_cell.angle_beta   90.00
_cell.angle_gamma   90.00
#
_symmetry.space_group_name_H-M   'P 1'
#
loop_
_entity.id
_entity.type
_entity.pdbx_description
1 polymer ?
#
loop_
_entity_poly.entity_id
_entity_poly.type
_entity_poly.pdbx_seq_one_letter_code
_entity_poly.pdbx_strand_id
1 'polypeptide(L)'
;TGPRMRVRFFGGWDFSPQDLRHRDLGQIGYTRGVPMGSDLAAAPNKSGAPRFLVYALRDPMGANLDRIQIVKGWLDDRGEPREQVYDVAWSGDRKPGKDGKLPPVGDTVDLSIPSWSNDIGAADLGAVWQDPDFDPGLDAFYYARVIEIPTPRWTAYDQVKFKLDLPADIPLKVQERAYTSPIWYKPRGSDVTAR
;
A
#
# COMPACT_ATOMS: atom_id res chain seq x y z
N THR A 1 -1.09 -17.24 -9.27
CA THR A 1 -0.29 -16.06 -9.67
C THR A 1 -1.17 -14.84 -9.52
N GLY A 2 -0.73 -13.77 -8.83
CA GLY A 2 -1.51 -12.55 -8.63
C GLY A 2 -1.29 -11.50 -9.74
N PRO A 3 -1.95 -10.33 -9.67
CA PRO A 3 -1.78 -9.26 -10.65
C PRO A 3 -0.36 -8.67 -10.63
N ARG A 4 0.09 -8.23 -11.80
CA ARG A 4 1.41 -7.65 -12.05
C ARG A 4 1.40 -6.12 -11.86
N MET A 5 0.85 -5.67 -10.72
CA MET A 5 0.94 -4.27 -10.31
C MET A 5 2.41 -3.85 -10.19
N ARG A 6 2.74 -2.68 -10.71
CA ARG A 6 4.08 -2.10 -10.54
C ARG A 6 4.04 -1.11 -9.39
N VAL A 7 4.80 -1.39 -8.33
CA VAL A 7 4.86 -0.55 -7.14
C VAL A 7 6.29 -0.07 -6.92
N ARG A 8 6.46 1.22 -6.67
CA ARG A 8 7.70 1.82 -6.19
C ARG A 8 7.45 2.44 -4.83
N PHE A 9 8.34 2.16 -3.89
CA PHE A 9 8.25 2.66 -2.53
C PHE A 9 9.65 3.07 -2.05
N PHE A 10 9.76 4.30 -1.58
CA PHE A 10 10.99 4.90 -1.09
C PHE A 10 10.75 5.58 0.24
N GLY A 11 11.72 5.50 1.14
CA GLY A 11 11.73 6.19 2.43
C GLY A 11 12.86 7.20 2.49
N GLY A 12 12.59 8.38 3.04
CA GLY A 12 13.57 9.47 3.13
C GLY A 12 13.12 10.51 4.15
N TRP A 13 13.79 11.65 4.17
CA TRP A 13 13.53 12.70 5.17
C TRP A 13 12.93 13.97 4.57
N ASP A 14 13.06 14.14 3.26
CA ASP A 14 12.87 15.41 2.57
C ASP A 14 11.95 15.32 1.33
N PHE A 15 11.34 14.16 1.07
CA PHE A 15 10.37 14.03 -0.03
C PHE A 15 9.23 15.04 0.09
N SER A 16 8.81 15.60 -1.03
CA SER A 16 7.78 16.64 -1.12
C SER A 16 6.69 16.21 -2.11
N PRO A 17 5.44 16.68 -1.97
CA PRO A 17 4.39 16.35 -2.94
C PRO A 17 4.73 16.68 -4.41
N GLN A 18 5.66 17.61 -4.64
CA GLN A 18 6.18 17.97 -5.96
C GLN A 18 6.95 16.81 -6.62
N ASP A 19 7.56 15.94 -5.83
CA ASP A 19 8.34 14.80 -6.32
C ASP A 19 7.50 13.78 -7.10
N LEU A 20 6.19 13.70 -6.82
CA LEU A 20 5.24 12.86 -7.59
C LEU A 20 5.02 13.34 -9.02
N ARG A 21 5.30 14.62 -9.31
CA ARG A 21 5.02 15.23 -10.63
C ARG A 21 6.16 15.03 -11.62
N HIS A 22 7.30 14.50 -11.15
CA HIS A 22 8.44 14.25 -12.01
C HIS A 22 8.27 12.95 -12.78
N ARG A 23 8.63 12.98 -14.07
CA ARG A 23 8.62 11.79 -14.94
C ARG A 23 9.57 10.70 -14.47
N ASP A 24 10.63 11.06 -13.73
CA ASP A 24 11.62 10.13 -13.21
C ASP A 24 11.55 10.00 -11.68
N LEU A 25 10.40 9.50 -11.21
CA LEU A 25 10.15 9.22 -9.80
C LEU A 25 11.18 8.23 -9.22
N GLY A 26 11.72 7.34 -10.07
CA GLY A 26 12.79 6.41 -9.69
C GLY A 26 14.08 7.14 -9.33
N GLN A 27 14.58 8.01 -10.22
CA GLN A 27 15.79 8.77 -9.97
C GLN A 27 15.69 9.61 -8.69
N ILE A 28 14.56 10.26 -8.45
CA ILE A 28 14.31 11.01 -7.20
C ILE A 28 14.38 10.10 -5.98
N GLY A 29 13.68 8.96 -6.04
CA GLY A 29 13.67 7.97 -4.95
C GLY A 29 15.07 7.45 -4.61
N TYR A 30 15.87 7.11 -5.62
CA TYR A 30 17.23 6.59 -5.44
C TYR A 30 18.26 7.65 -5.03
N THR A 31 18.01 8.93 -5.32
CA THR A 31 18.95 10.01 -4.97
C THR A 31 18.69 10.63 -3.61
N ARG A 32 17.42 10.68 -3.18
CA ARG A 32 16.99 11.40 -1.97
C ARG A 32 16.51 10.49 -0.84
N GLY A 33 16.42 9.19 -1.08
CA GLY A 33 15.97 8.23 -0.08
C GLY A 33 16.57 6.83 -0.28
N VAL A 34 15.94 5.87 0.37
CA VAL A 34 16.26 4.44 0.26
C VAL A 34 15.08 3.69 -0.38
N PRO A 35 15.33 2.70 -1.24
CA PRO A 35 14.26 1.90 -1.82
C PRO A 35 13.69 0.89 -0.82
N MET A 36 12.49 0.39 -1.10
CA MET A 36 11.91 -0.80 -0.47
C MET A 36 12.94 -1.93 -0.30
N GLY A 37 12.94 -2.58 0.87
CA GLY A 37 13.91 -3.61 1.24
C GLY A 37 15.21 -3.09 1.88
N SER A 38 15.34 -1.78 2.09
CA SER A 38 16.53 -1.15 2.69
C SER A 38 16.30 -0.68 4.12
N ASP A 39 17.39 -0.32 4.80
CA ASP A 39 17.36 0.37 6.10
C ASP A 39 17.39 1.90 5.88
N LEU A 40 16.43 2.62 6.47
CA LEU A 40 16.38 4.07 6.58
C LEU A 40 17.22 4.53 7.78
N ALA A 41 18.37 5.13 7.49
CA ALA A 41 19.24 5.69 8.51
C ALA A 41 18.56 6.83 9.27
N ALA A 42 18.87 6.95 10.57
CA ALA A 42 18.34 8.00 11.44
C ALA A 42 18.58 9.42 10.88
N ALA A 43 17.55 10.27 11.03
CA ALA A 43 17.50 11.63 10.51
C ALA A 43 18.81 12.40 10.79
N PRO A 44 19.38 13.10 9.79
CA PRO A 44 20.58 13.91 9.97
C PRO A 44 20.41 14.93 11.10
N ASN A 45 19.23 15.54 11.18
CA ASN A 45 18.83 16.51 12.18
C ASN A 45 17.80 15.81 13.07
N LYS A 46 17.92 15.85 14.41
CA LYS A 46 17.04 15.12 15.36
C LYS A 46 15.55 15.52 15.33
N SER A 47 15.11 16.28 14.33
CA SER A 47 13.77 16.82 14.20
C SER A 47 13.21 16.51 12.81
N GLY A 48 12.25 15.60 12.74
CA GLY A 48 11.53 15.26 11.52
C GLY A 48 11.07 13.81 11.51
N ALA A 49 9.87 13.55 11.01
CA ALA A 49 9.39 12.19 10.77
C ALA A 49 9.77 11.76 9.35
N PRO A 50 9.98 10.45 9.11
CA PRO A 50 10.29 9.94 7.80
C PRO A 50 9.12 10.20 6.85
N ARG A 51 9.47 10.48 5.61
CA ARG A 51 8.55 10.72 4.51
C ARG A 51 8.73 9.59 3.51
N PHE A 52 7.62 9.10 2.99
CA PHE A 52 7.56 7.97 2.10
C PHE A 52 6.95 8.37 0.78
N LEU A 53 7.70 8.16 -0.29
CA LEU A 53 7.25 8.35 -1.66
C LEU A 53 6.80 6.99 -2.19
N VAL A 54 5.50 6.90 -2.50
CA VAL A 54 4.89 5.69 -3.05
C VAL A 54 4.21 6.00 -4.37
N TYR A 55 4.38 5.11 -5.34
CA TYR A 55 3.71 5.18 -6.63
C TYR A 55 3.35 3.79 -7.12
N ALA A 56 2.14 3.62 -7.62
CA ALA A 56 1.63 2.36 -8.11
C ALA A 56 0.95 2.52 -9.46
N LEU A 57 1.16 1.54 -10.34
CA LEU A 57 0.45 1.35 -11.59
C LEU A 57 -0.32 0.03 -11.50
N ARG A 58 -1.57 0.03 -11.96
CA ARG A 58 -2.36 -1.20 -12.11
C ARG A 58 -1.65 -2.21 -13.01
N ASP A 59 -2.03 -3.48 -12.87
CA ASP A 59 -1.70 -4.47 -13.91
C ASP A 59 -2.34 -4.03 -15.24
N PRO A 60 -1.58 -3.97 -16.35
CA PRO A 60 -2.13 -3.62 -17.67
C PRO A 60 -3.37 -4.43 -18.07
N MET A 61 -3.46 -5.69 -17.64
CA MET A 61 -4.57 -6.61 -17.89
C MET A 61 -5.50 -6.79 -16.67
N GLY A 62 -5.18 -6.19 -15.52
CA GLY A 62 -5.93 -6.33 -14.28
C GLY A 62 -6.93 -5.20 -14.02
N ALA A 63 -7.39 -5.10 -12.78
CA ALA A 63 -8.36 -4.10 -12.38
C ALA A 63 -7.69 -2.77 -12.00
N ASN A 64 -8.47 -1.68 -12.01
CA ASN A 64 -7.99 -0.40 -11.52
C ASN A 64 -7.67 -0.45 -10.01
N LEU A 65 -6.86 0.49 -9.54
CA LEU A 65 -6.47 0.61 -8.14
C LEU A 65 -7.60 1.22 -7.30
N ASP A 66 -7.92 0.58 -6.17
CA ASP A 66 -8.75 1.13 -5.10
C ASP A 66 -7.92 2.17 -4.32
N ARG A 67 -6.84 1.71 -3.67
CA ARG A 67 -6.06 2.53 -2.75
C ARG A 67 -4.63 2.03 -2.55
N ILE A 68 -3.78 2.93 -2.06
CA ILE A 68 -2.47 2.63 -1.48
C ILE A 68 -2.56 2.85 0.03
N GLN A 69 -2.03 1.88 0.75
CA GLN A 69 -1.83 1.93 2.18
C GLN A 69 -0.35 1.87 2.52
N ILE A 70 0.05 2.55 3.59
CA ILE A 70 1.31 2.30 4.27
C ILE A 70 0.99 1.57 5.57
N VAL A 71 1.62 0.41 5.73
CA VAL A 71 1.55 -0.35 6.97
C VAL A 71 2.83 -0.10 7.74
N LYS A 72 2.68 0.44 8.95
CA LYS A 72 3.75 0.67 9.91
C LYS A 72 3.68 -0.41 10.97
N GLY A 73 4.79 -1.08 11.22
CA GLY A 73 4.98 -1.90 12.41
C GLY A 73 6.08 -1.31 13.28
N TRP A 74 5.95 -1.44 14.60
CA TRP A 74 6.97 -1.01 15.56
C TRP A 74 6.90 -1.85 16.83
N LEU A 75 7.97 -1.81 17.63
CA LEU A 75 7.94 -2.34 18.99
C LEU A 75 7.64 -1.18 19.95
N ASP A 76 6.70 -1.36 20.87
CA ASP A 76 6.46 -0.36 21.91
C ASP A 76 7.52 -0.41 23.04
N ASP A 77 7.36 0.43 24.04
CA ASP A 77 8.25 0.53 25.21
C ASP A 77 8.37 -0.77 26.02
N ARG A 78 7.46 -1.73 25.81
CA ARG A 78 7.45 -3.06 26.45
C ARG A 78 7.99 -4.14 25.52
N GLY A 79 8.38 -3.80 24.29
CA GLY A 79 8.80 -4.73 23.27
C GLY A 79 7.64 -5.50 22.62
N GLU A 80 6.38 -5.06 22.79
CA GLU A 80 5.25 -5.69 22.12
C GLU A 80 5.12 -5.18 20.68
N PRO A 81 4.85 -6.06 19.69
CA PRO A 81 4.64 -5.64 18.32
C PRO A 81 3.31 -4.88 18.18
N ARG A 82 3.38 -3.72 17.54
CA ARG A 82 2.24 -2.90 17.14
C ARG A 82 2.23 -2.77 15.62
N GLU A 83 1.03 -2.68 15.05
CA GLU A 83 0.81 -2.41 13.63
C GLU A 83 -0.26 -1.33 13.49
N GLN A 84 -0.04 -0.39 12.57
CA GLN A 84 -1.02 0.60 12.16
C GLN A 84 -1.05 0.69 10.63
N VAL A 85 -2.27 0.76 10.08
CA VAL A 85 -2.51 0.91 8.64
C VAL A 85 -2.97 2.34 8.38
N TYR A 86 -2.35 2.98 7.40
CA TYR A 86 -2.72 4.31 6.93
C TYR A 86 -3.15 4.22 5.47
N ASP A 87 -4.36 4.69 5.15
CA ASP A 87 -4.77 4.96 3.76
C ASP A 87 -4.09 6.26 3.31
N VAL A 88 -3.23 6.22 2.28
CA VAL A 88 -2.37 7.36 1.89
C VAL A 88 -2.70 7.94 0.51
N ALA A 89 -3.31 7.13 -0.35
CA ALA A 89 -3.90 7.55 -1.63
C ALA A 89 -5.05 6.61 -2.00
N TRP A 90 -6.10 7.13 -2.63
CA TRP A 90 -7.23 6.33 -3.08
C TRP A 90 -7.91 6.96 -4.28
N SER A 91 -8.67 6.14 -5.00
CA SER A 91 -9.43 6.54 -6.18
C SER A 91 -10.81 7.13 -5.83
N GLY A 92 -11.28 8.01 -6.72
CA GLY A 92 -12.56 8.71 -6.60
C GLY A 92 -12.59 9.74 -5.48
N ASP A 93 -13.73 10.41 -5.30
CA ASP A 93 -13.90 11.50 -4.34
C ASP A 93 -14.30 11.03 -2.92
N ARG A 94 -13.99 9.77 -2.59
CA ARG A 94 -14.28 9.18 -1.28
C ARG A 94 -13.55 9.94 -0.19
N LYS A 95 -14.18 10.07 0.97
CA LYS A 95 -13.59 10.70 2.16
C LYS A 95 -13.69 9.77 3.34
N PRO A 96 -12.66 9.69 4.20
CA PRO A 96 -12.77 8.97 5.46
C PRO A 96 -13.96 9.43 6.30
N GLY A 97 -14.62 8.49 6.97
CA GLY A 97 -15.69 8.76 7.91
C GLY A 97 -15.19 9.44 9.19
N LYS A 98 -16.11 9.69 10.13
CA LYS A 98 -15.78 10.23 11.46
C LYS A 98 -14.87 9.31 12.28
N ASP A 99 -14.87 8.03 11.95
CA ASP A 99 -14.00 6.99 12.53
C ASP A 99 -12.63 6.90 11.85
N GLY A 100 -12.32 7.79 10.90
CA GLY A 100 -11.08 7.81 10.15
C GLY A 100 -10.97 6.71 9.08
N LYS A 101 -12.02 5.89 8.87
CA LYS A 101 -11.99 4.80 7.90
C LYS A 101 -12.45 5.26 6.54
N LEU A 102 -11.68 4.93 5.51
CA LEU A 102 -12.08 5.18 4.13
C LEU A 102 -13.17 4.17 3.71
N PRO A 103 -14.33 4.62 3.20
CA PRO A 103 -15.37 3.71 2.74
C PRO A 103 -14.87 2.81 1.61
N PRO A 104 -15.41 1.59 1.48
CA PRO A 104 -15.09 0.70 0.37
C PRO A 104 -15.25 1.39 -0.99
N VAL A 105 -14.44 0.98 -1.95
CA VAL A 105 -14.68 1.31 -3.35
C VAL A 105 -15.96 0.60 -3.81
N GLY A 106 -16.59 1.12 -4.88
CA GLY A 106 -17.73 0.46 -5.50
C GLY A 106 -17.40 -0.94 -6.03
N ASP A 107 -18.40 -1.60 -6.59
CA ASP A 107 -18.30 -2.96 -7.11
C ASP A 107 -18.85 -3.00 -8.54
N THR A 108 -17.98 -3.35 -9.50
CA THR A 108 -18.31 -3.49 -10.92
C THR A 108 -18.35 -4.94 -11.36
N VAL A 109 -18.26 -5.90 -10.43
CA VAL A 109 -18.23 -7.33 -10.76
C VAL A 109 -19.61 -7.81 -11.19
N ASP A 110 -19.68 -8.33 -12.42
CA ASP A 110 -20.81 -9.10 -12.91
C ASP A 110 -20.55 -10.60 -12.69
N LEU A 111 -21.38 -11.25 -11.89
CA LEU A 111 -21.27 -12.69 -11.60
C LEU A 111 -22.02 -13.57 -12.61
N SER A 112 -22.89 -13.00 -13.45
CA SER A 112 -23.57 -13.75 -14.51
C SER A 112 -22.62 -14.10 -15.66
N ILE A 113 -21.69 -13.19 -15.93
CA ILE A 113 -20.54 -13.36 -16.80
C ILE A 113 -19.32 -12.89 -16.02
N PRO A 114 -18.57 -13.76 -15.31
CA PRO A 114 -17.57 -13.41 -14.29
C PRO A 114 -16.52 -12.45 -14.85
N SER A 115 -16.82 -11.17 -14.73
CA SER A 115 -16.15 -10.06 -15.38
C SER A 115 -16.32 -8.80 -14.52
N TRP A 116 -15.58 -7.75 -14.86
CA TRP A 116 -15.65 -6.47 -14.19
C TRP A 116 -15.35 -5.36 -15.19
N SER A 117 -15.82 -4.15 -14.88
CA SER A 117 -15.41 -2.94 -15.62
C SER A 117 -14.43 -2.10 -14.81
N ASN A 118 -13.57 -1.38 -15.52
CA ASN A 118 -12.62 -0.42 -14.96
C ASN A 118 -13.19 1.01 -14.97
N ASP A 119 -14.52 1.15 -14.86
CA ASP A 119 -15.20 2.45 -14.82
C ASP A 119 -15.04 3.16 -13.46
N ILE A 120 -14.61 2.41 -12.44
CA ILE A 120 -14.21 2.91 -11.12
C ILE A 120 -12.73 2.60 -10.86
N GLY A 121 -12.18 3.14 -9.78
CA GLY A 121 -10.76 2.99 -9.47
C GLY A 121 -9.87 3.99 -10.23
N ALA A 122 -8.55 3.85 -10.09
CA ALA A 122 -7.58 4.65 -10.84
C ALA A 122 -6.55 3.76 -11.55
N ALA A 123 -6.07 4.19 -12.73
CA ALA A 123 -5.01 3.47 -13.44
C ALA A 123 -3.66 3.54 -12.71
N ASP A 124 -3.45 4.64 -11.99
CA ASP A 124 -2.28 4.90 -11.17
C ASP A 124 -2.64 5.68 -9.91
N LEU A 125 -1.84 5.51 -8.87
CA LEU A 125 -1.96 6.22 -7.61
C LEU A 125 -0.57 6.58 -7.09
N GLY A 126 -0.43 7.71 -6.42
CA GLY A 126 0.82 8.11 -5.80
C GLY A 126 0.61 9.05 -4.62
N ALA A 127 1.49 8.97 -3.63
CA ALA A 127 1.49 9.81 -2.46
C ALA A 127 2.91 10.08 -1.95
N VAL A 128 3.05 11.24 -1.30
CA VAL A 128 4.12 11.47 -0.32
C VAL A 128 3.46 11.56 1.03
N TRP A 129 3.74 10.58 1.88
CA TRP A 129 3.15 10.45 3.20
C TRP A 129 4.22 10.61 4.27
N GLN A 130 3.92 11.39 5.31
CA GLN A 130 4.77 11.55 6.49
C GLN A 130 4.13 10.79 7.64
N ASP A 131 4.93 10.02 8.38
CA ASP A 131 4.44 9.30 9.55
C ASP A 131 4.02 10.30 10.65
N PRO A 132 2.71 10.39 10.98
CA PRO A 132 2.22 11.34 11.98
C PRO A 132 2.54 10.90 13.40
N ASP A 133 2.78 9.61 13.62
CA ASP A 133 2.96 8.99 14.94
C ASP A 133 4.41 8.49 15.10
N PHE A 134 5.35 9.13 14.42
CA PHE A 134 6.75 8.71 14.41
C PHE A 134 7.43 8.96 15.75
N ASP A 135 8.00 7.90 16.31
CA ASP A 135 8.88 7.97 17.47
C ASP A 135 10.31 7.60 17.02
N PRO A 136 11.28 8.54 17.06
CA PRO A 136 12.67 8.27 16.68
C PRO A 136 13.40 7.32 17.65
N GLY A 137 12.81 7.01 18.80
CA GLY A 137 13.34 6.08 19.80
C GLY A 137 12.93 4.62 19.59
N LEU A 138 12.00 4.34 18.67
CA LEU A 138 11.47 2.99 18.46
C LEU A 138 11.97 2.40 17.14
N ASP A 139 12.30 1.11 17.17
CA ASP A 139 12.49 0.34 15.93
C ASP A 139 11.15 0.24 15.20
N ALA A 140 11.16 0.52 13.91
CA ALA A 140 9.96 0.50 13.08
C ALA A 140 10.25 -0.08 11.70
N PHE A 141 9.21 -0.55 11.02
CA PHE A 141 9.28 -0.92 9.62
C PHE A 141 8.03 -0.44 8.89
N TYR A 142 8.19 -0.18 7.59
CA TYR A 142 7.15 0.36 6.74
C TYR A 142 7.09 -0.43 5.45
N TYR A 143 5.91 -0.84 5.02
CA TYR A 143 5.72 -1.35 3.66
C TYR A 143 4.45 -0.77 3.05
N ALA A 144 4.43 -0.68 1.72
CA ALA A 144 3.24 -0.27 0.99
C ALA A 144 2.39 -1.50 0.64
N ARG A 145 1.07 -1.36 0.80
CA ARG A 145 0.04 -2.30 0.34
C ARG A 145 -0.84 -1.59 -0.67
N VAL A 146 -0.83 -2.05 -1.91
CA VAL A 146 -1.69 -1.54 -2.98
C VAL A 146 -2.86 -2.51 -3.16
N ILE A 147 -4.07 -1.98 -3.30
CA ILE A 147 -5.31 -2.76 -3.40
C ILE A 147 -6.02 -2.39 -4.70
N GLU A 148 -6.45 -3.38 -5.47
CA GLU A 148 -7.30 -3.19 -6.65
C GLU A 148 -8.79 -3.13 -6.28
N ILE A 149 -9.61 -2.64 -7.20
CA ILE A 149 -11.06 -2.76 -7.10
C ILE A 149 -11.49 -4.25 -7.11
N PRO A 150 -12.71 -4.58 -6.65
CA PRO A 150 -13.17 -5.97 -6.65
C PRO A 150 -13.11 -6.61 -8.04
N THR A 151 -12.67 -7.87 -8.07
CA THR A 151 -12.66 -8.74 -9.26
C THR A 151 -13.37 -10.05 -8.95
N PRO A 152 -13.87 -10.77 -9.97
CA PRO A 152 -14.40 -12.12 -9.77
C PRO A 152 -13.29 -13.06 -9.30
N ARG A 153 -13.59 -13.88 -8.30
CA ARG A 153 -12.71 -14.97 -7.85
C ARG A 153 -12.86 -16.17 -8.79
N TRP A 154 -11.88 -17.07 -8.83
CA TRP A 154 -11.95 -18.32 -9.60
C TRP A 154 -13.21 -19.16 -9.33
N THR A 155 -13.73 -19.12 -8.12
CA THR A 155 -15.01 -19.75 -7.75
C THR A 155 -16.20 -19.20 -8.54
N ALA A 156 -16.22 -17.92 -8.89
CA ALA A 156 -17.25 -17.33 -9.76
C ALA A 156 -17.14 -17.86 -11.20
N TYR A 157 -15.91 -18.01 -11.71
CA TYR A 157 -15.67 -18.62 -13.02
C TYR A 157 -16.14 -20.07 -13.07
N ASP A 158 -15.81 -20.86 -12.04
CA ASP A 158 -16.23 -22.25 -11.94
C ASP A 158 -17.75 -22.38 -11.79
N GLN A 159 -18.39 -21.51 -11.01
CA GLN A 159 -19.85 -21.48 -10.85
C GLN A 159 -20.56 -21.35 -12.19
N VAL A 160 -20.15 -20.39 -13.02
CA VAL A 160 -20.77 -20.14 -14.34
C VAL A 160 -20.40 -21.23 -15.34
N LYS A 161 -19.14 -21.65 -15.37
CA LYS A 161 -18.65 -22.66 -16.32
C LYS A 161 -19.27 -24.04 -16.09
N PHE A 162 -19.36 -24.46 -14.83
CA PHE A 162 -19.84 -25.80 -14.45
C PHE A 162 -21.28 -25.81 -13.95
N LYS A 163 -21.95 -24.64 -13.90
CA LYS A 163 -23.34 -24.47 -13.44
C LYS A 163 -23.55 -25.01 -12.02
N LEU A 164 -22.64 -24.64 -11.13
CA LEU A 164 -22.65 -25.10 -9.74
C LEU A 164 -23.64 -24.27 -8.91
N ASP A 165 -24.34 -24.93 -7.99
CA ASP A 165 -25.04 -24.28 -6.89
C ASP A 165 -24.08 -24.19 -5.70
N LEU A 166 -23.46 -23.02 -5.54
CA LEU A 166 -22.46 -22.79 -4.49
C LEU A 166 -23.13 -22.24 -3.23
N PRO A 167 -22.79 -22.76 -2.04
CA PRO A 167 -23.19 -22.17 -0.77
C PRO A 167 -22.87 -20.66 -0.67
N ALA A 168 -23.74 -19.91 0.00
CA ALA A 168 -23.66 -18.45 0.08
C ALA A 168 -22.43 -17.92 0.85
N ASP A 169 -21.78 -18.75 1.65
CA ASP A 169 -20.55 -18.45 2.38
C ASP A 169 -19.28 -18.56 1.51
N ILE A 170 -19.38 -19.12 0.31
CA ILE A 170 -18.27 -19.17 -0.64
C ILE A 170 -18.08 -17.79 -1.27
N PRO A 171 -16.92 -17.13 -1.06
CA PRO A 171 -16.71 -15.82 -1.65
C PRO A 171 -16.50 -15.96 -3.16
N LEU A 172 -17.24 -15.15 -3.92
CA LEU A 172 -17.21 -15.09 -5.38
C LEU A 172 -16.42 -13.88 -5.91
N LYS A 173 -16.01 -12.98 -5.02
CA LYS A 173 -15.26 -11.76 -5.34
C LYS A 173 -13.98 -11.70 -4.50
N VAL A 174 -12.98 -11.02 -5.00
CA VAL A 174 -11.72 -10.78 -4.32
C VAL A 174 -11.18 -9.40 -4.67
N GLN A 175 -10.45 -8.78 -3.74
CA GLN A 175 -9.62 -7.62 -4.04
C GLN A 175 -8.16 -8.07 -3.98
N GLU A 176 -7.52 -8.03 -5.13
CA GLU A 176 -6.12 -8.39 -5.25
C GLU A 176 -5.22 -7.30 -4.65
N ARG A 177 -4.01 -7.71 -4.25
CA ARG A 177 -3.09 -6.86 -3.50
C ARG A 177 -1.65 -7.03 -3.95
N ALA A 178 -0.90 -5.94 -3.95
CA ALA A 178 0.55 -5.94 -4.05
C ALA A 178 1.17 -5.41 -2.76
N TYR A 179 2.26 -6.03 -2.33
CA TYR A 179 3.00 -5.68 -1.12
C TYR A 179 4.44 -5.40 -1.50
N THR A 180 5.02 -4.34 -0.92
CA THR A 180 6.46 -4.09 -1.07
C THR A 180 7.24 -4.79 0.03
N SER A 181 8.53 -5.05 -0.22
CA SER A 181 9.48 -5.29 0.85
C SER A 181 9.49 -4.13 1.85
N PRO A 182 9.69 -4.41 3.15
CA PRO A 182 9.72 -3.38 4.17
C PRO A 182 10.96 -2.48 4.04
N ILE A 183 10.80 -1.21 4.39
CA ILE A 183 11.87 -0.29 4.73
C ILE A 183 11.96 -0.28 6.25
N TRP A 184 13.13 -0.61 6.79
CA TRP A 184 13.36 -0.68 8.22
C TRP A 184 13.89 0.65 8.74
N TYR A 185 13.52 1.05 9.95
CA TYR A 185 14.06 2.19 10.67
C TYR A 185 14.65 1.71 11.98
N LYS A 186 15.87 2.15 12.27
CA LYS A 186 16.56 1.89 13.54
C LYS A 186 17.00 3.20 14.20
N PRO A 187 16.69 3.40 15.49
CA PRO A 187 17.19 4.53 16.28
C PRO A 187 18.73 4.61 16.31
N ARG A 188 19.29 5.82 16.44
CA ARG A 188 20.73 5.96 16.71
C ARG A 188 21.05 5.40 18.09
N GLY A 189 21.90 4.38 18.15
CA GLY A 189 22.37 3.77 19.39
C GLY A 189 21.74 2.40 19.72
N SER A 190 20.86 1.87 18.87
CA SER A 190 20.51 0.45 18.91
C SER A 190 21.66 -0.36 18.27
N ASP A 191 22.68 -0.66 19.07
CA ASP A 191 23.79 -1.51 18.64
C ASP A 191 23.29 -2.90 18.23
N VAL A 192 23.74 -3.35 17.06
CA VAL A 192 23.45 -4.66 16.49
C VAL A 192 24.13 -5.72 17.34
N THR A 193 23.38 -6.35 18.24
CA THR A 193 23.76 -7.65 18.82
C THR A 193 22.59 -8.61 18.70
N ALA A 194 22.39 -9.13 17.48
CA ALA A 194 21.80 -10.44 17.16
C ALA A 194 21.30 -10.41 15.71
N ARG A 195 22.10 -10.95 14.80
CA ARG A 195 21.59 -11.67 13.64
C ARG A 195 21.77 -13.16 13.92
#